data_AF-A0A3N5ZQ84-F1
#
_entry.id   AF-A0A3N5ZQ84-F1
#
_cell.length_a   1.000
_cell.length_b   1.000
_cell.length_c   1.000
_cell.angle_alpha   90.00
_cell.angle_beta   90.00
_cell.angle_gamma   90.00
#
_symmetry.space_group_name_H-M   'P 1'
#
loop_
_entity.id
_entity.type
_entity.pdbx_description
1 polymer ?
#
loop_
_entity_poly.entity_id
_entity_poly.type
_entity_poly.pdbx_seq_one_letter_code
_entity_poly.pdbx_strand_id
1 'polypeptide(L)'
;KAGSLRLFERVGVDVPLSARGAAVASIVYGVKGGRSRLLAVLEEGQAEILELAVPAGFVSTPLMDLQAPPDSIVGAIRRGDEVIVPHGDDRIEGGDTLIVFTTAASADQVRDFFGPPAD
;
A
#
# COMPACT_ATOMS: atom_id res chain seq x y z
N LYS A 1 -21.47 -6.86 -9.64
CA LYS A 1 -22.38 -7.94 -9.18
C LYS A 1 -21.57 -8.92 -8.32
N ALA A 2 -21.59 -8.75 -7.00
CA ALA A 2 -20.87 -9.58 -6.03
C ALA A 2 -21.45 -11.01 -5.86
N GLY A 3 -22.53 -11.35 -6.60
CA GLY A 3 -23.26 -12.61 -6.42
C GLY A 3 -22.56 -13.88 -6.93
N SER A 4 -21.59 -13.80 -7.85
CA SER A 4 -20.95 -15.01 -8.39
C SER A 4 -19.76 -15.51 -7.58
N LEU A 5 -19.05 -14.63 -6.86
CA LEU A 5 -17.86 -14.99 -6.08
C LEU A 5 -18.21 -15.95 -4.93
N ARG A 6 -19.30 -15.64 -4.20
CA ARG A 6 -19.83 -16.48 -3.11
C ARG A 6 -20.36 -17.85 -3.56
N LEU A 7 -20.64 -18.03 -4.85
CA LEU A 7 -21.00 -19.34 -5.40
C LEU A 7 -19.75 -20.20 -5.60
N PHE A 8 -18.65 -19.62 -6.08
CA PHE A 8 -17.40 -20.36 -6.34
C PHE A 8 -16.76 -20.90 -5.06
N GLU A 9 -16.78 -20.16 -3.95
CA GLU A 9 -16.35 -20.65 -2.64
C GLU A 9 -17.11 -21.92 -2.21
N ARG A 10 -18.41 -21.99 -2.50
CA ARG A 10 -19.25 -23.14 -2.14
C ARG A 10 -19.00 -24.39 -2.99
N VAL A 11 -18.33 -24.27 -4.13
CA VAL A 11 -17.98 -25.41 -5.01
C VAL A 11 -16.49 -25.76 -4.88
N GLY A 12 -15.78 -25.24 -3.86
CA GLY A 12 -14.38 -25.58 -3.60
C GLY A 12 -13.37 -24.82 -4.45
N VAL A 13 -13.73 -23.63 -4.95
CA VAL A 13 -12.77 -22.72 -5.59
C VAL A 13 -12.35 -21.68 -4.56
N ASP A 14 -11.08 -21.71 -4.16
CA ASP A 14 -10.56 -20.88 -3.06
C ASP A 14 -10.40 -19.40 -3.45
N VAL A 15 -10.01 -19.10 -4.70
CA VAL A 15 -9.79 -17.71 -5.16
C VAL A 15 -10.37 -17.50 -6.57
N PRO A 16 -11.63 -17.09 -6.69
CA PRO A 16 -12.21 -16.74 -7.99
C PRO A 16 -11.76 -15.35 -8.47
N LEU A 17 -10.98 -15.30 -9.56
CA LEU A 17 -10.59 -14.04 -10.23
C LEU A 17 -11.56 -13.69 -11.36
N SER A 18 -11.99 -12.42 -11.44
CA SER A 18 -12.82 -11.92 -12.54
C SER A 18 -12.00 -11.04 -13.47
N ALA A 19 -11.94 -11.38 -14.77
CA ALA A 19 -11.30 -10.55 -15.78
C ALA A 19 -11.87 -9.11 -15.82
N ARG A 20 -13.17 -8.94 -15.59
CA ARG A 20 -13.81 -7.62 -15.47
C ARG A 20 -13.30 -6.86 -14.25
N GLY A 21 -13.20 -7.53 -13.10
CA GLY A 21 -12.66 -6.95 -11.88
C GLY A 21 -11.19 -6.53 -12.04
N ALA A 22 -10.38 -7.39 -12.67
CA ALA A 22 -8.97 -7.11 -12.96
C ALA A 22 -8.79 -5.90 -13.89
N ALA A 23 -9.62 -5.79 -14.95
CA ALA A 23 -9.59 -4.64 -15.85
C ALA A 23 -9.95 -3.34 -15.10
N VAL A 24 -10.99 -3.35 -14.27
CA VAL A 24 -11.34 -2.19 -13.44
C VAL A 24 -10.20 -1.83 -12.48
N ALA A 25 -9.62 -2.82 -11.80
CA ALA A 25 -8.49 -2.62 -10.90
C ALA A 25 -7.30 -1.97 -11.62
N SER A 26 -6.95 -2.42 -12.82
CA SER A 26 -5.84 -1.82 -13.60
C SER A 26 -6.05 -0.33 -13.91
N ILE A 27 -7.30 0.08 -14.18
CA ILE A 27 -7.63 1.49 -14.41
C ILE A 27 -7.51 2.27 -13.10
N VAL A 28 -8.06 1.73 -12.00
CA VAL A 28 -7.99 2.39 -10.69
C VAL A 28 -6.54 2.57 -10.23
N TYR A 29 -5.67 1.56 -10.42
CA TYR A 29 -4.25 1.64 -10.10
C TYR A 29 -3.49 2.64 -10.98
N GLY A 30 -3.90 2.80 -12.25
CA GLY A 30 -3.29 3.76 -13.17
C GLY A 30 -3.73 5.20 -12.97
N VAL A 31 -4.96 5.43 -12.48
CA VAL A 31 -5.54 6.78 -12.32
C VAL A 31 -5.25 7.39 -10.95
N LYS A 32 -5.16 6.58 -9.89
CA LYS A 32 -4.68 7.05 -8.57
C LYS A 32 -3.16 7.21 -8.59
N GLY A 33 -2.68 8.21 -9.33
CA GLY A 33 -1.26 8.55 -9.49
C GLY A 33 -0.97 9.99 -9.09
N GLY A 34 0.12 10.19 -8.36
CA GLY A 34 0.60 11.50 -7.92
C GLY A 34 1.75 11.35 -6.91
N ARG A 35 1.40 11.04 -5.65
CA ARG A 35 2.36 10.96 -4.52
C ARG A 35 2.66 9.52 -4.07
N SER A 36 1.94 8.54 -4.63
CA SER A 36 2.07 7.11 -4.35
C SER A 36 1.54 6.30 -5.53
N ARG A 37 2.00 5.07 -5.70
CA ARG A 37 1.39 4.08 -6.60
C ARG A 37 0.48 3.14 -5.81
N LEU A 38 -0.80 3.08 -6.15
CA LEU A 38 -1.73 2.11 -5.58
C LEU A 38 -1.47 0.74 -6.22
N LEU A 39 -1.04 -0.24 -5.43
CA LEU A 39 -0.73 -1.60 -5.90
C LEU A 39 -1.95 -2.52 -5.84
N ALA A 40 -2.73 -2.43 -4.77
CA ALA A 40 -3.90 -3.27 -4.57
C ALA A 40 -4.99 -2.58 -3.76
N VAL A 41 -6.24 -2.98 -4.00
CA VAL A 41 -7.38 -2.71 -3.14
C VAL A 41 -7.91 -4.05 -2.63
N LEU A 42 -8.05 -4.16 -1.31
CA LEU A 42 -8.47 -5.36 -0.59
C LEU A 42 -9.85 -5.14 0.05
N GLU A 43 -10.49 -6.22 0.50
CA GLU A 43 -11.71 -6.18 1.32
C GLU A 43 -12.78 -5.21 0.78
N GLU A 44 -13.22 -5.44 -0.46
CA GLU A 44 -14.24 -4.61 -1.15
C GLU A 44 -13.98 -3.09 -1.14
N GLY A 45 -12.72 -2.64 -1.00
CA GLY A 45 -12.39 -1.21 -0.94
C GLY A 45 -12.00 -0.69 0.43
N GLN A 46 -12.02 -1.52 1.47
CA GLN A 46 -11.75 -1.08 2.83
C GLN A 46 -10.25 -0.94 3.13
N ALA A 47 -9.39 -1.65 2.41
CA ALA A 47 -7.94 -1.59 2.59
C ALA A 47 -7.21 -1.39 1.25
N GLU A 48 -6.06 -0.72 1.32
CA GLU A 48 -5.19 -0.38 0.20
C GLU A 48 -3.75 -0.82 0.49
N ILE A 49 -3.04 -1.23 -0.57
CA ILE A 49 -1.58 -1.41 -0.55
C ILE A 49 -0.96 -0.28 -1.38
N LEU A 50 -0.15 0.54 -0.74
CA LEU A 50 0.51 1.70 -1.33
C LEU A 50 2.00 1.44 -1.50
N GLU A 51 2.53 1.77 -2.68
CA GLU A 51 3.96 1.94 -2.91
C GLU A 51 4.28 3.44 -2.88
N LEU A 52 5.16 3.84 -1.97
CA LEU A 52 5.47 5.24 -1.67
C LEU A 52 6.97 5.47 -1.78
N ALA A 53 7.39 6.50 -2.51
CA ALA A 53 8.79 6.94 -2.53
C ALA A 53 9.01 7.94 -1.39
N VAL A 54 9.98 7.64 -0.52
CA VAL A 54 10.36 8.50 0.59
C VAL A 54 11.27 9.62 0.07
N PRO A 55 10.95 10.91 0.30
CA PRO A 55 11.76 12.02 -0.14
C PRO A 55 13.20 11.93 0.38
N ALA A 56 14.18 12.36 -0.42
CA ALA A 56 15.59 12.36 -0.03
C ALA A 56 15.88 13.17 1.26
N GLY A 57 15.03 14.16 1.58
CA GLY A 57 15.13 14.96 2.81
C GLY A 57 14.44 14.35 4.04
N PHE A 58 13.90 13.13 3.95
CA PHE A 58 13.25 12.46 5.09
C PHE A 58 14.27 12.14 6.18
N VAL A 59 13.93 12.50 7.42
CA VAL A 59 14.82 12.28 8.57
C VAL A 59 14.88 10.78 8.86
N SER A 60 16.09 10.21 8.82
CA SER A 60 16.29 8.79 9.13
C SER A 60 15.75 8.48 10.52
N THR A 61 14.73 7.62 10.60
CA THR A 61 14.00 7.33 11.85
C THR A 61 13.75 5.82 11.97
N PRO A 62 14.02 5.20 13.13
CA PRO A 62 13.62 3.81 13.39
C PRO A 62 12.12 3.63 13.26
N LEU A 63 11.68 2.49 12.74
CA LEU A 63 10.27 2.17 12.61
C LEU A 63 9.50 2.24 13.94
N MET A 64 10.13 1.80 15.03
CA MET A 64 9.54 1.84 16.37
C MET A 64 9.34 3.26 16.92
N ASP A 65 10.12 4.23 16.43
CA ASP A 65 10.06 5.62 16.85
C ASP A 65 9.15 6.47 15.94
N LEU A 66 8.69 5.89 14.82
CA LEU A 66 7.78 6.57 13.91
C LEU A 66 6.40 6.69 14.52
N GLN A 67 5.89 7.92 14.58
CA GLN A 67 4.48 8.20 14.80
C GLN A 67 3.71 8.04 13.50
N ALA A 68 3.75 6.84 12.92
CA ALA A 68 3.07 6.53 11.68
C ALA A 68 1.55 6.73 11.82
N PRO A 69 0.84 7.09 10.74
CA PRO A 69 -0.60 7.25 10.78
C PRO A 69 -1.33 5.99 11.30
N PRO A 70 -2.44 6.15 12.02
CA PRO A 70 -3.22 5.02 12.53
C PRO A 70 -3.72 4.16 11.36
N ASP A 71 -3.92 2.87 11.65
CA ASP A 71 -4.37 1.89 10.66
C ASP A 71 -3.46 1.81 9.43
N SER A 72 -2.15 1.91 9.65
CA SER A 72 -1.11 1.71 8.64
C SER A 72 0.02 0.81 9.17
N ILE A 73 0.59 0.00 8.28
CA ILE A 73 1.70 -0.91 8.57
C ILE A 73 2.67 -0.89 7.39
N VAL A 74 3.94 -0.61 7.66
CA VAL A 74 5.02 -0.80 6.68
C VAL A 74 5.30 -2.29 6.57
N GLY A 75 5.05 -2.87 5.41
CA GLY A 75 5.26 -4.30 5.17
C GLY A 75 6.60 -4.62 4.50
N ALA A 76 7.19 -3.67 3.79
CA ALA A 76 8.52 -3.81 3.20
C ALA A 76 9.17 -2.44 2.97
N ILE A 77 10.50 -2.40 3.06
CA ILE A 77 11.34 -1.27 2.65
C ILE A 77 12.18 -1.74 1.46
N ARG A 78 12.08 -1.09 0.31
CA ARG A 78 12.98 -1.31 -0.83
C ARG A 78 14.01 -0.18 -0.88
N ARG A 79 15.29 -0.54 -0.73
CA ARG A 79 16.43 0.38 -0.76
C ARG A 79 17.34 0.01 -1.93
N GLY A 80 17.25 0.77 -3.02
CA GLY A 80 17.87 0.39 -4.29
C GLY A 80 17.31 -0.94 -4.78
N ASP A 81 18.18 -1.95 -4.88
CA ASP A 81 17.84 -3.31 -5.33
C ASP A 81 17.55 -4.29 -4.17
N GLU A 82 17.70 -3.85 -2.92
CA GLU A 82 17.46 -4.67 -1.73
C GLU A 82 16.02 -4.50 -1.22
N VAL A 83 15.43 -5.60 -0.76
CA VAL A 83 14.13 -5.61 -0.07
C VAL A 83 14.33 -6.07 1.37
N ILE A 84 13.95 -5.21 2.30
CA ILE A 84 14.08 -5.39 3.74
C ILE A 84 12.70 -5.69 4.31
N VAL A 85 12.59 -6.77 5.08
CA VAL A 85 11.39 -7.07 5.89
C VAL A 85 11.55 -6.31 7.22
N PRO A 86 10.68 -5.33 7.50
CA PRO A 86 10.88 -4.36 8.57
C PRO A 86 10.72 -4.97 9.97
N HIS A 87 11.67 -4.65 10.84
CA HIS A 87 11.64 -4.80 12.28
C HIS A 87 11.65 -3.42 12.95
N GLY A 88 11.46 -3.36 14.27
CA GLY A 88 11.34 -2.07 14.98
C GLY A 88 12.59 -1.19 14.89
N ASP A 89 13.77 -1.80 14.83
CA ASP A 89 15.07 -1.14 14.75
C ASP A 89 15.49 -0.75 13.32
N ASP A 90 14.83 -1.32 12.31
CA ASP A 90 15.04 -0.91 10.92
C ASP A 90 14.64 0.55 10.73
N ARG A 91 15.46 1.27 9.98
CA ARG A 91 15.31 2.72 9.77
C ARG A 91 14.77 2.99 8.39
N ILE A 92 13.77 3.86 8.32
CA ILE A 92 13.35 4.46 7.05
C ILE A 92 14.31 5.59 6.71
N GLU A 93 14.81 5.60 5.49
CA GLU A 93 15.76 6.58 4.98
C GLU A 93 15.22 7.30 3.74
N GLY A 94 15.71 8.51 3.50
CA GLY A 94 15.38 9.23 2.27
C GLY A 94 15.85 8.48 1.04
N GLY A 95 14.97 8.33 0.05
CA GLY A 95 15.21 7.52 -1.16
C GLY A 95 14.69 6.08 -1.07
N ASP A 96 14.22 5.62 0.09
CA ASP A 96 13.55 4.34 0.20
C ASP A 96 12.23 4.31 -0.58
N THR A 97 11.81 3.12 -1.00
CA THR A 97 10.46 2.87 -1.49
C THR A 97 9.74 1.95 -0.50
N LEU A 98 8.67 2.43 0.11
CA LEU A 98 7.92 1.68 1.11
C LEU A 98 6.72 0.97 0.48
N ILE A 99 6.46 -0.26 0.91
CA ILE A 99 5.19 -0.93 0.71
C ILE A 99 4.40 -0.83 2.01
N VAL A 100 3.28 -0.10 1.97
CA VAL A 100 2.46 0.20 3.14
C VAL A 100 1.06 -0.38 2.97
N PHE A 101 0.63 -1.15 3.95
CA PHE A 101 -0.75 -1.62 4.10
C PHE A 101 -1.51 -0.60 4.92
N THR A 102 -2.67 -0.15 4.46
CA THR A 102 -3.47 0.83 5.21
C THR A 102 -4.95 0.69 4.90
N THR A 103 -5.81 1.25 5.74
CA THR A 103 -7.22 1.40 5.39
C THR A 103 -7.39 2.47 4.32
N ALA A 104 -8.45 2.37 3.52
CA ALA A 104 -8.75 3.40 2.52
C ALA A 104 -8.99 4.79 3.16
N ALA A 105 -9.43 4.83 4.44
CA ALA A 105 -9.65 6.07 5.18
C ALA A 105 -8.35 6.75 5.62
N SER A 106 -7.31 5.98 5.96
CA SER A 106 -6.01 6.50 6.39
C SER A 106 -5.02 6.72 5.23
N ALA A 107 -5.35 6.26 4.03
CA ALA A 107 -4.46 6.26 2.88
C ALA A 107 -3.88 7.66 2.53
N ASP A 108 -4.67 8.72 2.64
CA ASP A 108 -4.19 10.08 2.37
C ASP A 108 -3.22 10.58 3.45
N GLN A 109 -3.47 10.28 4.72
CA GLN A 109 -2.54 10.63 5.81
C GLN A 109 -1.20 9.89 5.66
N VAL A 110 -1.23 8.64 5.22
CA VAL A 110 -0.02 7.86 4.90
C VAL A 110 0.76 8.50 3.77
N ARG A 111 0.08 8.96 2.71
CA ARG A 111 0.72 9.68 1.59
C ARG A 111 1.36 10.99 2.04
N ASP A 112 0.70 11.73 2.91
CA ASP A 112 1.22 13.00 3.43
C ASP A 112 2.39 12.81 4.40
N PHE A 113 2.38 11.73 5.18
CA PHE A 113 3.42 11.46 6.17
C PHE A 113 4.74 10.97 5.53
N PHE A 114 4.66 10.04 4.58
CA PHE A 114 5.86 9.45 3.95
C PHE A 114 6.22 10.06 2.60
N GLY A 115 5.24 10.61 1.87
CA GLY A 115 5.44 11.13 0.53
C GLY A 115 5.97 12.56 0.52
N PRO A 116 6.37 13.06 -0.67
CA PRO A 116 6.77 14.46 -0.81
C PRO A 116 5.60 15.40 -0.44
N PRO A 117 5.88 16.60 0.08
CA PRO A 117 4.84 17.60 0.39
C PRO A 117 3.98 17.89 -0.85
N ALA A 118 2.71 18.23 -0.62
CA ALA A 118 1.78 18.57 -1.70
C ALA A 118 2.26 19.85 -2.37
N ASP A 119 2.47 19.82 -3.69
CA ASP A 119 2.52 21.03 -4.52
C ASP A 119 1.13 21.68 -4.63
#